data_AF-A0A510X7P4-F1
#
_entry.id   AF-A0A510X7P4-F1
#
_cell.length_a   1.000
_cell.length_b   1.000
_cell.length_c   1.000
_cell.angle_alpha   90.00
_cell.angle_beta   90.00
_cell.angle_gamma   90.00
#
_symmetry.space_group_name_H-M   'P 1'
#
loop_
_entity.id
_entity.type
_entity.pdbx_description
1 polymer ?
#
loop_
_entity_poly.entity_id
_entity_poly.type
_entity_poly.pdbx_seq_one_letter_code
_entity_poly.pdbx_strand_id
1 'polypeptide(L)'
;MLSGGGVILLLVWQAPPGIAALAALSLVVGLGWLARRRPQGRLRFVPLGDGGEWQWAEPRGEWRRVRLDCDYLGPWLIGLRLGARRLWVWPDSAAPEARRRLRRLLVVRRGML
;
A
#
# COMPACT_ATOMS: atom_id res chain seq x y z
N MET A 1 34.10 -7.48 -21.21
CA MET A 1 32.83 -7.42 -20.47
C MET A 1 32.97 -6.38 -19.37
N LEU A 2 32.70 -5.10 -19.69
CA LEU A 2 32.75 -4.02 -18.71
C LEU A 2 31.45 -4.07 -17.89
N SER A 3 31.59 -4.50 -16.64
CA SER A 3 30.54 -4.62 -15.65
C SER A 3 29.84 -3.27 -15.47
N GLY A 4 28.52 -3.21 -15.72
CA GLY A 4 27.72 -1.97 -15.65
C GLY A 4 27.82 -1.21 -14.31
N GLY A 5 28.31 -1.85 -13.25
CA GLY A 5 28.61 -1.19 -11.97
C GLY A 5 29.75 -0.15 -12.04
N GLY A 6 30.73 -0.31 -12.94
CA GLY A 6 31.84 0.64 -13.07
C GLY A 6 31.41 1.97 -13.70
N VAL A 7 30.46 1.93 -14.64
CA VAL A 7 29.92 3.12 -15.31
C VAL A 7 29.06 3.96 -14.35
N ILE A 8 28.28 3.29 -13.51
CA ILE A 8 27.48 3.95 -12.47
C ILE A 8 28.40 4.66 -11.46
N LEU A 9 29.52 4.02 -11.06
CA LEU A 9 30.46 4.61 -10.12
C LEU A 9 31.15 5.86 -10.69
N LEU A 10 31.52 5.83 -11.97
CA LEU A 10 32.19 6.96 -12.64
C LEU A 10 31.26 8.16 -12.82
N LEU A 11 29.98 7.91 -13.15
CA LEU A 11 28.96 8.96 -13.30
C LEU A 11 28.64 9.65 -11.96
N VAL A 12 28.64 8.92 -10.85
CA VAL A 12 28.46 9.50 -9.51
C VAL A 12 29.66 10.35 -9.11
N TRP A 13 30.88 9.97 -9.53
CA TRP A 13 32.09 10.73 -9.22
C TRP A 13 32.23 12.02 -10.06
N GLN A 14 31.71 12.01 -11.29
CA GLN A 14 31.75 13.16 -12.20
C GLN A 14 30.54 14.11 -12.05
N ALA A 15 29.50 13.71 -11.33
CA ALA A 15 28.32 14.55 -11.15
C ALA A 15 28.72 15.84 -10.40
N PRO A 16 28.42 17.04 -10.95
CA PRO A 16 28.56 18.27 -10.21
C PRO A 16 27.84 18.14 -8.86
N PRO A 17 28.44 18.57 -7.73
CA PRO A 17 27.85 18.39 -6.41
C PRO A 17 26.42 18.98 -6.30
N GLY A 18 26.10 19.99 -7.11
CA GLY A 18 24.74 20.52 -7.24
C GLY A 18 23.71 19.53 -7.82
N ILE A 19 24.08 18.69 -8.78
CA ILE A 19 23.18 17.67 -9.35
C ILE A 19 22.93 16.56 -8.32
N ALA A 20 23.98 16.11 -7.62
CA ALA A 20 23.82 15.14 -6.54
C ALA A 20 22.92 15.67 -5.41
N ALA A 21 23.10 16.93 -5.02
CA ALA A 21 22.26 17.60 -4.03
C ALA A 21 20.79 17.72 -4.49
N LEU A 22 20.54 18.10 -5.75
CA LEU A 22 19.18 18.17 -6.31
C LEU A 22 18.51 16.80 -6.39
N ALA A 23 19.25 15.76 -6.81
CA ALA A 23 18.76 14.40 -6.85
C ALA A 23 18.37 13.92 -5.44
N ALA A 24 19.25 14.12 -4.45
CA ALA A 24 18.96 13.79 -3.06
C ALA A 24 17.75 14.55 -2.52
N LEU A 25 17.65 15.86 -2.79
CA LEU A 25 16.51 16.68 -2.38
C LEU A 25 15.20 16.18 -3.01
N SER A 26 15.21 15.90 -4.31
CA SER A 26 14.03 15.38 -5.01
C SER A 26 13.57 14.03 -4.46
N LEU A 27 14.52 13.15 -4.09
CA LEU A 27 14.24 11.87 -3.47
C LEU A 27 13.63 12.06 -2.07
N VAL A 28 14.21 12.94 -1.25
CA VAL A 28 13.68 13.25 0.10
C VAL A 28 12.28 13.84 0.02
N VAL A 29 12.05 14.78 -0.90
CA VAL A 29 10.73 15.38 -1.14
C VAL A 29 9.74 14.33 -1.64
N GLY A 30 10.13 13.48 -2.58
CA GLY A 30 9.30 12.39 -3.11
C GLY A 30 8.94 11.36 -2.03
N LEU A 31 9.91 10.93 -1.22
CA LEU A 31 9.70 10.03 -0.09
C LEU A 31 8.81 10.68 0.97
N GLY A 32 9.02 11.96 1.30
CA GLY A 32 8.18 12.71 2.23
C GLY A 32 6.74 12.85 1.74
N TRP A 33 6.55 13.12 0.44
CA TRP A 33 5.23 13.19 -0.18
C TRP A 33 4.53 11.83 -0.17
N LEU A 34 5.24 10.75 -0.51
CA LEU A 34 4.71 9.38 -0.46
C LEU A 34 4.37 8.98 0.98
N ALA A 35 5.22 9.34 1.95
CA ALA A 35 4.98 9.10 3.37
C ALA A 35 3.72 9.82 3.86
N ARG A 36 3.54 11.09 3.49
CA ARG A 36 2.33 11.88 3.83
C ARG A 36 1.07 11.37 3.15
N ARG A 37 1.18 10.82 1.94
CA ARG A 37 0.05 10.25 1.20
C ARG A 37 -0.24 8.79 1.53
N ARG A 38 0.49 8.18 2.47
CA ARG A 38 0.16 6.82 2.92
C ARG A 38 -1.26 6.85 3.48
N PRO A 39 -2.19 6.06 2.91
CA PRO A 39 -3.52 5.97 3.45
C PRO A 39 -3.44 5.30 4.82
N GLN A 40 -3.59 6.11 5.87
CA GLN A 40 -3.64 5.65 7.24
C GLN A 40 -5.10 5.46 7.63
N GLY A 41 -5.40 4.35 8.30
CA GLY A 41 -6.73 4.07 8.81
C GLY A 41 -6.89 2.61 9.16
N ARG A 42 -8.06 2.27 9.67
CA ARG A 42 -8.42 0.93 10.12
C ARG A 42 -9.58 0.43 9.27
N LEU A 43 -9.45 -0.79 8.78
CA LEU A 43 -10.50 -1.53 8.10
C LEU A 43 -11.05 -2.58 9.05
N ARG A 44 -12.37 -2.64 9.20
CA ARG A 44 -13.04 -3.71 9.93
C ARG A 44 -14.17 -4.31 9.10
N PHE A 45 -14.43 -5.58 9.39
CA PHE A 45 -15.58 -6.28 8.88
C PHE A 45 -16.56 -6.50 10.02
N VAL A 46 -17.79 -6.01 9.87
CA VAL A 46 -18.87 -6.20 10.86
C VAL A 46 -19.88 -7.18 10.26
N PRO A 47 -20.09 -8.37 10.84
CA PRO A 47 -21.15 -9.27 10.39
C PRO A 47 -22.52 -8.62 10.66
N LEU A 48 -23.43 -8.67 9.69
CA LEU A 48 -24.76 -8.09 9.77
C LEU A 48 -25.75 -9.02 9.03
N GLY A 49 -26.54 -9.78 9.80
CA GLY A 49 -27.44 -10.82 9.27
C GLY A 49 -26.70 -11.92 8.52
N ASP A 50 -27.28 -12.39 7.40
CA ASP A 50 -26.67 -13.37 6.48
C ASP A 50 -25.48 -12.80 5.69
N GLY A 51 -25.17 -11.51 5.89
CA GLY A 51 -24.07 -10.82 5.25
C GLY A 51 -23.14 -10.15 6.25
N GLY A 52 -22.38 -9.20 5.74
CA GLY A 52 -21.59 -8.32 6.57
C GLY A 52 -21.25 -7.04 5.82
N GLU A 53 -20.66 -6.10 6.53
CA GLU A 53 -20.35 -4.79 5.99
C GLU A 53 -18.90 -4.43 6.28
N TRP A 54 -18.27 -3.82 5.29
CA TRP A 54 -16.95 -3.22 5.46
C TRP A 54 -17.12 -1.83 6.03
N GLN A 55 -16.32 -1.54 7.05
CA GLN A 55 -16.25 -0.21 7.63
C GLN A 55 -14.80 0.25 7.66
N TRP A 56 -14.61 1.53 7.36
CA TRP A 56 -13.31 2.19 7.39
C TRP A 56 -13.38 3.36 8.37
N ALA A 57 -12.33 3.49 9.18
CA ALA A 57 -12.11 4.66 10.02
C ALA A 57 -10.75 5.26 9.68
N GLU A 58 -10.71 6.56 9.42
CA GLU A 58 -9.45 7.31 9.42
C GLU A 58 -8.84 7.29 10.84
N PRO A 59 -7.54 7.60 11.03
CA PRO A 59 -6.87 7.41 12.32
C PRO A 59 -7.56 8.13 13.48
N ARG A 60 -8.18 9.29 13.21
CA ARG A 60 -8.97 10.09 14.15
C ARG A 60 -10.44 10.25 13.72
N GLY A 61 -10.88 9.43 12.76
CA GLY A 61 -12.24 9.48 12.22
C GLY A 61 -13.15 8.43 12.83
N GLU A 62 -14.45 8.62 12.63
CA GLU A 62 -15.45 7.62 12.96
C GLU A 62 -15.50 6.49 11.93
N TRP A 63 -16.06 5.36 12.35
CA TRP A 63 -16.30 4.24 11.46
C TRP A 63 -17.41 4.57 10.47
N ARG A 64 -17.08 4.46 9.18
CA ARG A 64 -18.03 4.68 8.09
C ARG A 64 -18.13 3.44 7.23
N ARG A 65 -19.35 3.09 6.80
CA ARG A 65 -19.57 2.01 5.84
C ARG A 65 -18.87 2.35 4.52
N VAL A 66 -18.16 1.39 3.96
CA VAL A 66 -17.46 1.52 2.67
C VAL A 66 -17.73 0.31 1.79
N ARG A 67 -17.72 0.53 0.47
CA ARG A 67 -17.58 -0.56 -0.49
C ARG A 67 -16.10 -0.88 -0.64
N LEU A 68 -15.76 -2.16 -0.53
CA LEU A 68 -14.40 -2.66 -0.65
C LEU A 68 -14.35 -3.66 -1.79
N ASP A 69 -13.59 -3.33 -2.82
CA ASP A 69 -13.26 -4.25 -3.90
C ASP A 69 -11.83 -4.74 -3.75
N CYS A 70 -11.58 -6.00 -4.12
CA CYS A 70 -10.23 -6.53 -4.23
C CYS A 70 -9.86 -6.52 -5.70
N ASP A 71 -8.92 -5.64 -6.08
CA ASP A 71 -8.43 -5.59 -7.45
C ASP A 71 -7.31 -6.64 -7.64
N TYR A 72 -6.49 -6.86 -6.61
CA TYR A 72 -5.35 -7.78 -6.66
C TYR A 72 -5.19 -8.59 -5.36
N LEU A 73 -5.02 -9.91 -5.49
CA LEU A 73 -4.77 -10.83 -4.38
C LEU A 73 -3.50 -11.64 -4.65
N GLY A 74 -2.35 -11.10 -4.24
CA GLY A 74 -1.07 -11.79 -4.36
C GLY A 74 -0.71 -12.61 -3.12
N PRO A 75 0.39 -13.38 -3.17
CA PRO A 75 0.89 -14.14 -2.02
C PRO A 75 1.29 -13.25 -0.83
N TRP A 76 1.83 -12.06 -1.11
CA TRP A 76 2.38 -11.14 -0.11
C TRP A 76 1.66 -9.79 -0.03
N LEU A 77 0.95 -9.40 -1.10
CA LEU A 77 0.41 -8.07 -1.27
C LEU A 77 -1.06 -8.15 -1.66
N ILE A 78 -1.91 -7.36 -1.01
CA ILE A 78 -3.34 -7.28 -1.33
C ILE A 78 -3.64 -5.87 -1.80
N GLY A 79 -4.11 -5.75 -3.04
CA GLY A 79 -4.63 -4.52 -3.60
C GLY A 79 -6.13 -4.42 -3.33
N LEU A 80 -6.52 -3.43 -2.53
CA LEU A 80 -7.89 -3.12 -2.20
C LEU A 80 -8.29 -1.78 -2.81
N ARG A 81 -9.56 -1.63 -3.13
CA ARG A 81 -10.14 -0.37 -3.63
C ARG A 81 -11.31 0.02 -2.76
N LEU A 82 -11.19 1.17 -2.11
CA LEU A 82 -12.25 1.83 -1.34
C LEU A 82 -12.78 3.00 -2.15
N GLY A 83 -13.86 2.76 -2.89
CA GLY A 83 -14.40 3.74 -3.84
C GLY A 83 -13.35 4.14 -4.88
N ALA A 84 -12.97 5.41 -4.91
CA ALA A 84 -11.94 5.92 -5.83
C ALA A 84 -10.49 5.75 -5.32
N ARG A 85 -10.29 5.25 -4.09
CA ARG A 85 -8.95 5.15 -3.46
C ARG A 85 -8.43 3.73 -3.54
N ARG A 86 -7.20 3.55 -4.00
CA ARG A 86 -6.49 2.26 -3.97
C ARG A 86 -5.63 2.16 -2.71
N LEU A 87 -5.77 1.05 -1.99
CA LEU A 87 -4.95 0.69 -0.85
C LEU A 87 -4.11 -0.54 -1.17
N TRP A 88 -2.86 -0.51 -0.69
CA TRP A 88 -1.99 -1.67 -0.71
C TRP A 88 -1.78 -2.14 0.72
N VAL A 89 -2.23 -3.36 1.01
CA VAL A 89 -1.99 -4.00 2.30
C VAL A 89 -0.69 -4.78 2.19
N TRP A 90 0.32 -4.27 2.87
CA TRP A 90 1.63 -4.90 2.99
C TRP A 90 1.61 -6.01 4.04
N PRO A 91 2.56 -6.95 4.02
CA PRO A 91 2.58 -8.07 4.95
C PRO A 91 2.76 -7.67 6.42
N ASP A 92 3.32 -6.49 6.68
CA ASP A 92 3.50 -5.88 8.00
C ASP A 92 2.33 -4.98 8.43
N SER A 93 1.39 -4.67 7.53
CA SER A 93 0.28 -3.74 7.81
C SER A 93 -0.75 -4.27 8.80
N ALA A 94 -0.77 -5.58 9.06
CA ALA A 94 -1.67 -6.22 10.00
C ALA A 94 -1.09 -7.55 10.50
N ALA A 95 -1.53 -7.97 11.69
CA ALA A 95 -1.21 -9.27 12.26
C ALA A 95 -1.50 -10.41 11.25
N PRO A 96 -0.68 -11.48 11.22
CA PRO A 96 -0.86 -12.60 10.28
C PRO A 96 -2.27 -13.20 10.28
N GLU A 97 -2.91 -13.31 11.45
CA GLU A 97 -4.26 -13.85 11.64
C GLU A 97 -5.30 -12.95 10.99
N ALA A 98 -5.18 -11.64 11.20
CA ALA A 98 -6.05 -10.63 10.60
C ALA A 98 -5.94 -10.66 9.07
N ARG A 99 -4.72 -10.81 8.53
CA ARG A 99 -4.50 -10.95 7.08
C ARG A 99 -5.10 -12.23 6.52
N ARG A 100 -4.92 -13.37 7.20
CA ARG A 100 -5.54 -14.65 6.77
C ARG A 100 -7.06 -14.55 6.76
N ARG A 101 -7.67 -13.94 7.78
CA ARG A 101 -9.12 -13.71 7.85
C ARG A 101 -9.61 -12.77 6.75
N LEU A 102 -8.87 -11.67 6.50
CA LEU A 102 -9.14 -10.75 5.40
C LEU A 102 -9.13 -11.49 4.06
N ARG A 103 -8.07 -12.27 3.75
CA ARG A 103 -7.97 -13.02 2.50
C ARG A 103 -9.17 -13.96 2.28
N ARG A 104 -9.57 -14.70 3.31
CA ARG A 104 -10.77 -15.58 3.22
C ARG A 104 -12.03 -14.78 2.90
N LEU A 105 -12.27 -13.66 3.58
CA LEU A 105 -13.43 -12.81 3.33
C LEU A 105 -13.43 -12.23 1.92
N LEU A 106 -12.26 -11.87 1.38
CA LEU A 106 -12.14 -11.35 0.01
C LEU A 106 -12.41 -12.42 -1.04
N VAL A 107 -11.91 -13.66 -0.84
CA VAL A 107 -12.16 -14.77 -1.77
C VAL A 107 -13.66 -15.12 -1.82
N VAL A 108 -14.29 -15.27 -0.66
CA VAL A 108 -15.73 -15.59 -0.56
C VAL A 108 -16.58 -14.51 -1.25
N ARG A 109 -16.26 -13.22 -1.07
CA ARG A 109 -17.03 -12.13 -1.70
C ARG A 109 -16.72 -11.89 -3.17
N ARG A 110 -15.55 -12.31 -3.66
CA ARG A 110 -15.18 -12.14 -5.06
C ARG A 110 -15.84 -13.19 -5.96
N GLY A 111 -16.53 -14.19 -5.39
CA GLY A 111 -17.16 -15.27 -6.16
C GLY A 111 -16.14 -16.19 -6.85
N MET A 112 -14.92 -16.28 -6.32
CA MET A 112 -13.92 -17.26 -6.78
C MET A 112 -14.08 -18.58 -6.03
N LEU A 113 -15.27 -19.18 -6.16
CA LEU A 113 -15.59 -20.57 -5.84
C LEU A 113 -16.46 -21.12 -6.96
#